data_AF-A0AAU3LC76-F1
#
_entry.id   AF-A0AAU3LC76-F1
#
_cell.length_a   1.000
_cell.length_b   1.000
_cell.length_c   1.000
_cell.angle_alpha   90.00
_cell.angle_beta   90.00
_cell.angle_gamma   90.00
#
_symmetry.space_group_name_H-M   'P 1'
#
loop_
_entity.id
_entity.type
_entity.pdbx_description
1 polymer ?
#
loop_
_entity_poly.entity_id
_entity_poly.type
_entity_poly.pdbx_seq_one_letter_code
_entity_poly.pdbx_strand_id
1 'polypeptide(L)' 'MPFDLDGFAGIGYPMLFAGGPVPQLDTVLVETAHGSAFLDAEAQLQRYRGSLARLEDAALGVVESRDLIHQLMRQI' A
#
# COMPACT_ATOMS: atom_id res chain seq x y z
N MET A 1 -1.51 8.34 2.77
CA MET A 1 -0.35 7.98 3.59
C MET A 1 0.28 9.24 4.12
N PRO A 2 0.12 9.55 5.41
CA PRO A 2 0.90 10.60 6.02
C PRO A 2 2.39 10.24 5.89
N PHE A 3 3.21 11.20 5.48
CA PHE A 3 4.65 11.01 5.26
C PHE A 3 5.46 10.86 6.56
N ASP A 4 4.80 11.01 7.71
CA ASP A 4 5.37 11.02 9.06
C ASP A 4 5.02 9.76 9.88
N LEU A 5 4.51 8.71 9.22
CA LEU A 5 4.18 7.46 9.89
C LEU A 5 5.33 6.44 9.81
N ASP A 6 5.81 6.06 10.99
CA ASP A 6 6.66 4.89 11.17
C ASP A 6 5.87 3.59 10.92
N GLY A 7 6.53 2.55 10.41
CA GLY A 7 5.93 1.22 10.21
C GLY A 7 5.73 0.80 8.75
N PHE A 8 6.04 1.68 7.79
CA PHE A 8 6.06 1.35 6.36
C PHE A 8 7.44 0.96 5.82
N ALA A 9 8.47 1.01 6.67
CA ALA A 9 9.79 0.49 6.38
C ALA A 9 9.70 -1.03 6.06
N GLY A 10 9.74 -1.38 4.77
CA GLY A 10 9.52 -2.74 4.27
C GLY A 10 8.53 -2.83 3.11
N ILE A 11 7.72 -1.78 2.89
CA ILE A 11 6.98 -1.52 1.65
C ILE A 11 7.88 -0.64 0.76
N GLY A 12 9.10 -1.13 0.49
CA GLY A 12 10.15 -0.35 -0.20
C GLY A 12 9.95 -0.24 -1.72
N TYR A 13 8.94 -0.92 -2.25
CA TYR A 13 8.69 -1.04 -3.67
C TYR A 13 7.20 -0.77 -3.96
N PRO A 14 6.87 -0.16 -5.11
CA PRO A 14 5.50 -0.14 -5.61
C PRO A 14 4.94 -1.54 -5.69
N MET A 15 3.69 -1.71 -5.26
CA MET A 15 2.99 -2.99 -5.28
C MET A 15 1.55 -2.82 -5.72
N LEU A 16 1.06 -3.82 -6.45
CA LEU A 16 -0.33 -3.95 -6.83
C LEU A 16 -0.88 -5.25 -6.24
N PHE A 17 -1.92 -5.15 -5.41
CA PHE A 17 -2.65 -6.30 -4.90
C PHE A 17 -3.89 -6.51 -5.79
N ALA A 18 -3.94 -7.64 -6.49
CA ALA A 18 -5.10 -8.08 -7.25
C ALA A 18 -5.83 -9.16 -6.44
N GLY A 19 -6.94 -8.78 -5.81
CA GLY A 19 -7.77 -9.66 -5.00
C GLY A 19 -9.15 -9.90 -5.58
N GLY A 20 -9.80 -11.01 -5.21
CA GLY A 20 -11.13 -11.35 -5.69
C GLY A 20 -11.96 -12.20 -4.73
N PRO A 21 -13.12 -12.71 -5.18
CA PRO A 21 -13.99 -13.56 -4.36
C PRO A 21 -13.40 -14.94 -4.05
N VAL A 22 -12.32 -15.34 -4.75
CA VAL A 22 -11.57 -16.58 -4.51
C VAL A 22 -10.18 -16.20 -4.01
N PRO A 23 -9.95 -16.13 -2.69
CA PRO A 23 -8.71 -15.59 -2.12
C PRO A 23 -7.44 -16.35 -2.53
N GLN A 24 -7.57 -17.63 -2.91
CA GLN A 24 -6.45 -18.45 -3.39
C GLN A 24 -5.97 -18.05 -4.79
N LEU A 25 -6.73 -17.22 -5.52
CA LEU A 25 -6.36 -16.64 -6.80
C LEU A 25 -5.88 -15.19 -6.66
N ASP A 26 -5.73 -14.68 -5.44
CA ASP A 26 -5.13 -13.38 -5.24
C ASP A 26 -3.69 -13.38 -5.75
N THR A 27 -3.20 -12.23 -6.21
CA THR A 27 -1.83 -12.07 -6.70
C THR A 27 -1.30 -10.71 -6.33
N VAL A 28 -0.02 -10.66 -5.96
CA VAL A 28 0.70 -9.40 -5.74
C VAL A 28 1.75 -9.22 -6.83
N LEU A 29 1.69 -8.08 -7.52
CA LEU A 29 2.79 -7.59 -8.35
C LEU A 29 3.68 -6.69 -7.49
N VAL A 30 4.97 -6.99 -7.43
CA VAL A 30 5.99 -6.15 -6.79
C VAL A 30 6.98 -5.68 -7.84
N GLU A 31 7.19 -4.37 -7.93
CA GLU A 31 8.14 -3.77 -8.87
C GLU A 31 9.43 -3.36 -8.15
N THR A 32 10.52 -4.07 -8.44
CA THR A 32 11.84 -3.79 -7.86
C THR A 32 12.76 -3.12 -8.88
N ALA A 33 13.87 -2.56 -8.41
CA ALA A 33 14.93 -2.06 -9.28
C ALA A 33 15.52 -3.13 -10.23
N HIS A 34 15.29 -4.40 -9.94
CA HIS A 34 15.78 -5.54 -10.72
C HIS A 34 14.68 -6.22 -11.55
N GLY A 35 13.48 -5.63 -11.62
CA GLY A 35 12.34 -6.15 -12.37
C GLY A 35 11.13 -6.45 -11.50
N SER A 36 10.13 -7.06 -12.12
CA SER A 36 8.82 -7.31 -11.52
C SER A 36 8.66 -8.78 -11.09
N ALA A 37 7.98 -9.01 -9.97
CA ALA A 37 7.64 -10.33 -9.47
C ALA A 37 6.13 -10.46 -9.22
N PHE A 38 5.55 -11.58 -9.65
CA PHE A 38 4.18 -11.98 -9.31
C PHE A 38 4.24 -13.00 -8.19
N LEU A 39 3.49 -12.74 -7.12
CA LEU A 39 3.47 -13.55 -5.90
C LEU A 39 2.05 -14.04 -5.65
N ASP A 40 1.87 -15.35 -5.65
CA ASP A 40 0.59 -16.06 -5.47
C ASP A 40 0.65 -17.10 -4.33
N ALA A 41 1.83 -17.35 -3.76
CA ALA A 41 1.98 -18.25 -2.64
C ALA A 41 1.29 -17.68 -1.39
N GLU A 42 0.42 -18.47 -0.76
CA GLU A 42 -0.43 -18.02 0.35
C GLU A 42 0.35 -17.34 1.49
N ALA A 43 1.54 -17.84 1.85
CA ALA A 43 2.37 -17.23 2.88
C ALA A 43 2.83 -15.79 2.51
N GLN A 44 3.09 -15.55 1.23
CA GLN A 44 3.43 -14.21 0.71
C GLN A 44 2.18 -13.33 0.67
N LEU A 45 1.06 -13.85 0.15
CA LEU A 45 -0.21 -13.14 0.11
C LEU A 45 -0.66 -12.68 1.50
N GLN A 46 -0.54 -13.53 2.52
CA GLN A 46 -0.88 -13.18 3.91
C GLN A 46 -0.05 -12.01 4.43
N ARG A 47 1.26 -11.98 4.12
CA ARG A 47 2.12 -10.85 4.48
C ARG A 47 1.64 -9.56 3.82
N TYR A 48 1.31 -9.60 2.53
CA TYR A 48 0.90 -8.40 1.79
C TYR A 48 -0.50 -7.92 2.16
N ARG A 49 -1.45 -8.83 2.45
CA ARG A 49 -2.76 -8.46 3.03
C ARG A 49 -2.60 -7.71 4.35
N GLY A 50 -1.72 -8.19 5.23
CA GLY A 50 -1.41 -7.51 6.49
C GLY A 50 -0.81 -6.12 6.29
N SER A 51 0.11 -5.96 5.34
CA SER A 51 0.68 -4.65 4.99
C SER A 51 -0.37 -3.69 4.41
N LEU A 52 -1.23 -4.18 3.52
CA LEU A 52 -2.30 -3.40 2.91
C LEU A 52 -3.30 -2.91 3.97
N ALA A 53 -3.73 -3.78 4.88
CA ALA A 53 -4.65 -3.40 5.96
C ALA A 53 -4.06 -2.29 6.85
N ARG A 54 -2.75 -2.34 7.16
CA ARG A 54 -2.08 -1.27 7.93
C ARG A 54 -1.99 0.04 7.15
N LEU A 55 -1.75 -0.04 5.83
CA LEU A 55 -1.74 1.10 4.92
C LEU A 55 -3.13 1.75 4.86
N GLU A 56 -4.19 0.96 4.78
CA GLU A 56 -5.57 1.44 4.77
C GLU A 56 -5.97 2.10 6.09
N ASP A 57 -5.63 1.49 7.23
CA ASP A 57 -5.90 2.03 8.57
C ASP A 57 -5.18 3.37 8.82
N ALA A 58 -3.98 3.50 8.27
CA ALA A 58 -3.18 4.71 8.35
C ALA A 58 -3.55 5.79 7.31
N ALA A 59 -4.37 5.46 6.31
CA ALA A 59 -4.69 6.38 5.24
C ALA A 59 -5.65 7.47 5.74
N LEU A 60 -5.33 8.73 5.43
CA LEU A 60 -6.26 9.84 5.65
C LEU A 60 -7.53 9.62 4.83
N GLY A 61 -8.67 10.00 5.40
CA GLY A 61 -9.92 10.07 4.66
C GLY A 61 -9.86 11.08 3.51
N VAL A 62 -10.87 11.04 2.64
CA VAL A 62 -10.95 11.92 1.46
C VAL A 62 -10.92 13.41 1.85
N VAL A 63 -11.68 13.78 2.88
CA VAL A 63 -11.77 15.17 3.36
C VAL A 63 -10.44 15.62 3.97
N GLU A 64 -9.88 14.81 4.87
CA GLU A 64 -8.61 15.11 5.54
C GLU A 64 -7.45 15.23 4.55
N SER A 65 -7.41 14.34 3.54
CA SER A 65 -6.44 14.40 2.45
C SER A 65 -6.53 15.72 1.67
N ARG A 66 -7.75 16.14 1.30
CA ARG A 66 -7.99 17.40 0.59
C ARG A 66 -7.56 18.60 1.43
N ASP A 67 -7.93 18.60 2.70
CA ASP A 67 -7.66 19.71 3.60
C ASP A 67 -6.14 19.85 3.86
N LEU A 68 -5.43 18.72 3.98
CA LEU A 68 -3.97 18.68 4.03
C LEU A 68 -3.34 19.27 2.76
N ILE A 69 -3.81 18.86 1.58
CA ILE A 69 -3.31 19.40 0.29
C ILE A 69 -3.50 20.92 0.23
N HIS A 70 -4.70 21.42 0.57
CA HIS A 70 -4.97 22.86 0.59
C HIS A 70 -4.16 23.62 1.65
N GLN A 71 -3.84 22.99 2.79
CA GLN A 71 -2.94 23.58 3.78
C GLN A 71 -1.53 23.72 3.23
N LEU A 72 -0.97 22.66 2.66
CA LEU A 72 0.38 22.66 2.09
C LEU A 72 0.52 23.71 0.96
N MET A 73 -0.48 23.80 0.09
CA MET A 73 -0.50 24.81 -0.99
C MET A 73 -0.50 26.25 -0.50
N ARG A 74 -0.93 26.53 0.74
CA ARG A 74 -0.90 27.88 1.34
C ARG A 74 0.44 28.21 2.01
N GLN A 75 1.30 27.20 2.20
CA GLN A 75 2.62 27.34 2.83
C GLN A 75 3.76 27.40 1.80
N ILE A 76 3.42 27.31 0.51
CA ILE A 76 4.32 27.53 -0.64
C ILE A 76 4.08 28.95 -1.15
#